data_AF-A0A9X5XIJ6-F1
#
_entry.id   AF-A0A9X5XIJ6-F1
#
_cell.length_a   1.000
_cell.length_b   1.000
_cell.length_c   1.000
_cell.angle_alpha   90.00
_cell.angle_beta   90.00
_cell.angle_gamma   90.00
#
_symmetry.space_group_name_H-M   'P 1'
#
loop_
_entity.id
_entity.type
_entity.pdbx_description
1 polymer ?
#
loop_
_entity_poly.entity_id
_entity_poly.type
_entity_poly.pdbx_seq_one_letter_code
_entity_poly.pdbx_strand_id
1 'polypeptide(L)'
;DVTLVVGFDKHPRGAFDPRPADWGLDEAYGRDGLMVTTQFFAMKIQRYMHDHGITARTLALVAEKAYANGARTPHAWRRTPLDADAILASGMVNDPLTRYMFCSPGQGAVALVLCSRAVARELEATPVTLRAAVVRTRRFGSFEVFSPWAPVGTPTSVSADAARLAFEEAGLGPSDIDVCQLQ
;
A
#
# COMPACT_ATOMS: atom_id res chain seq x y z
N ASP A 1 -16.62 26.46 -0.56
CA ASP A 1 -16.95 25.65 -1.76
C ASP A 1 -15.77 25.21 -2.63
N VAL A 2 -14.52 25.63 -2.33
CA VAL A 2 -13.29 25.12 -2.95
C VAL A 2 -12.28 24.79 -1.86
N THR A 3 -11.50 23.72 -2.04
CA THR A 3 -10.47 23.27 -1.09
C THR A 3 -9.28 22.69 -1.86
N LEU A 4 -8.07 23.01 -1.42
CA LEU A 4 -6.83 22.43 -1.94
C LEU A 4 -6.31 21.37 -0.96
N VAL A 5 -6.12 20.15 -1.44
CA VAL A 5 -5.49 19.05 -0.71
C VAL A 5 -4.07 18.88 -1.26
N VAL A 6 -3.07 18.86 -0.39
CA VAL A 6 -1.67 18.67 -0.79
C VAL A 6 -1.07 17.54 0.03
N GLY A 7 -0.36 16.63 -0.62
CA GLY A 7 0.45 15.59 0.02
C GLY A 7 1.84 15.60 -0.58
N PHE A 8 2.87 15.51 0.26
CA PHE A 8 4.25 15.40 -0.17
C PHE A 8 5.05 14.53 0.79
N ASP A 9 6.13 13.94 0.30
CA ASP A 9 7.06 13.19 1.13
C ASP A 9 8.52 13.49 0.78
N LYS A 10 9.35 13.58 1.81
CA LYS A 10 10.79 13.81 1.74
C LYS A 10 11.46 13.08 2.90
N HIS A 11 11.93 11.86 2.64
CA HIS A 11 12.67 11.11 3.64
C HIS A 11 14.19 11.38 3.57
N PRO A 12 14.91 11.30 4.71
CA PRO A 12 16.38 11.24 4.74
C PRO A 12 16.91 10.03 3.95
N ARG A 13 18.20 10.05 3.58
CA ARG A 13 18.83 8.87 2.97
C ARG A 13 18.88 7.73 3.98
N GLY A 14 18.50 6.52 3.56
CA GLY A 14 18.55 5.31 4.38
C GLY A 14 17.20 4.61 4.49
N ALA A 15 17.17 3.53 5.26
CA ALA A 15 15.94 2.87 5.66
C ALA A 15 15.22 3.70 6.74
N PHE A 16 13.92 3.46 6.90
CA PHE A 16 13.20 3.96 8.07
C PHE A 16 13.78 3.32 9.34
N ASP A 17 14.06 4.14 10.36
CA ASP A 17 14.66 3.73 11.63
C ASP A 17 13.69 4.01 12.80
N PRO A 18 12.62 3.22 12.94
CA PRO A 18 11.64 3.39 14.01
C PRO A 18 12.22 2.92 15.35
N ARG A 19 11.95 3.67 16.43
CA ARG A 19 12.40 3.28 17.78
C ARG A 19 11.31 2.51 18.53
N PRO A 20 11.64 1.41 19.24
CA PRO A 20 10.66 0.64 20.03
C PRO A 20 9.87 1.51 21.01
N ALA A 21 10.55 2.44 21.68
CA ALA A 21 9.95 3.35 22.66
C ALA A 21 8.84 4.24 22.08
N ASP A 22 8.91 4.62 20.80
CA ASP A 22 7.88 5.44 20.14
C ASP A 22 6.54 4.68 20.01
N TRP A 23 6.58 3.35 20.18
CA TRP A 23 5.43 2.43 20.09
C TRP A 23 5.11 1.75 21.43
N GLY A 24 5.76 2.15 22.51
CA GLY A 24 5.59 1.53 23.83
C GLY A 24 6.11 0.09 23.89
N LEU A 25 7.12 -0.24 23.08
CA LEU A 25 7.71 -1.58 23.00
C LEU A 25 9.07 -1.61 23.72
N ASP A 26 9.44 -2.80 24.19
CA ASP A 26 10.77 -3.06 24.76
C ASP A 26 11.86 -2.96 23.68
N GLU A 27 13.05 -2.48 24.05
CA GLU A 27 14.20 -2.37 23.15
C GLU A 27 14.58 -3.71 22.51
N ALA A 28 14.35 -4.83 23.21
CA ALA A 28 14.55 -6.17 22.67
C ALA A 28 13.71 -6.41 21.40
N TYR A 29 12.52 -5.83 21.28
CA TYR A 29 11.68 -5.99 20.09
C TYR A 29 12.36 -5.46 18.82
N GLY A 30 13.01 -4.30 18.91
CA GLY A 30 13.81 -3.75 17.82
C GLY A 30 15.09 -4.55 17.57
N ARG A 31 15.83 -4.85 18.65
CA ARG A 31 17.09 -5.60 18.59
C ARG A 31 16.92 -6.99 17.96
N ASP A 32 15.78 -7.65 18.22
CA ASP A 32 15.47 -8.98 17.73
C ASP A 32 14.96 -8.95 16.26
N GLY A 33 14.99 -7.78 15.61
CA GLY A 33 14.65 -7.60 14.19
C GLY A 33 13.15 -7.40 13.91
N LEU A 34 12.30 -7.41 14.95
CA LEU A 34 10.84 -7.35 14.78
C LEU A 34 10.33 -5.95 14.39
N MET A 35 11.22 -4.95 14.33
CA MET A 35 10.92 -3.61 13.81
C MET A 35 11.35 -3.38 12.36
N VAL A 36 11.83 -4.41 11.66
CA VAL A 36 12.09 -4.30 10.23
C VAL A 36 10.78 -4.44 9.47
N THR A 37 10.21 -3.32 9.00
CA THR A 37 8.89 -3.31 8.32
C THR A 37 8.80 -4.30 7.15
N THR A 38 9.87 -4.46 6.38
CA THR A 38 9.92 -5.40 5.25
C THR A 38 9.83 -6.86 5.70
N GLN A 39 10.41 -7.20 6.86
CA GLN A 39 10.30 -8.52 7.47
C GLN A 39 8.86 -8.79 7.95
N PHE A 40 8.18 -7.79 8.52
CA PHE A 40 6.77 -7.92 8.88
C PHE A 40 5.88 -8.31 7.69
N PHE A 41 6.02 -7.60 6.56
CA PHE A 41 5.25 -7.91 5.35
C PHE A 41 5.64 -9.26 4.75
N ALA A 42 6.91 -9.65 4.85
CA ALA A 42 7.37 -10.98 4.45
C ALA A 42 6.67 -12.10 5.26
N MET A 43 6.61 -11.98 6.59
CA MET A 43 5.85 -12.93 7.42
C MET A 43 4.36 -12.97 7.07
N LYS A 44 3.75 -11.80 6.84
CA LYS A 44 2.33 -11.70 6.48
C LYS A 44 2.03 -12.36 5.13
N ILE A 45 2.89 -12.16 4.13
CA ILE A 45 2.68 -12.79 2.81
C ILE A 45 2.96 -14.30 2.84
N GLN A 46 3.92 -14.78 3.64
CA GLN A 46 4.10 -16.23 3.83
C GLN A 46 2.84 -16.90 4.36
N ARG A 47 2.19 -16.28 5.37
CA ARG A 47 0.93 -16.79 5.88
C ARG A 47 -0.17 -16.80 4.81
N TYR A 48 -0.27 -15.73 4.03
CA TYR A 48 -1.23 -15.66 2.92
C TYR A 48 -0.94 -16.71 1.84
N MET A 49 0.33 -16.95 1.51
CA MET A 49 0.75 -18.02 0.60
C MET A 49 0.38 -19.40 1.11
N HIS A 50 0.57 -19.66 2.41
CA HIS A 50 0.15 -20.90 3.06
C HIS A 50 -1.37 -21.10 2.95
N ASP A 51 -2.14 -20.08 3.33
CA ASP A 51 -3.60 -20.18 3.43
C ASP A 51 -4.29 -20.25 2.05
N HIS A 52 -3.69 -19.65 1.01
CA HIS A 52 -4.30 -19.52 -0.32
C HIS A 52 -3.56 -20.24 -1.44
N GLY A 53 -2.42 -20.89 -1.17
CA GLY A 53 -1.65 -21.64 -2.15
C GLY A 53 -1.02 -20.80 -3.26
N ILE A 54 -0.89 -19.48 -3.09
CA ILE A 54 -0.20 -18.61 -4.06
C ILE A 54 1.32 -18.80 -3.95
N THR A 55 2.03 -18.54 -5.06
CA THR A 55 3.47 -18.87 -5.18
C THR A 55 4.33 -17.62 -5.23
N ALA A 56 5.65 -17.77 -5.04
CA ALA A 56 6.60 -16.70 -5.28
C ALA A 56 6.50 -16.13 -6.71
N ARG A 57 6.11 -16.96 -7.69
CA ARG A 57 5.84 -16.51 -9.05
C ARG A 57 4.67 -15.54 -9.11
N THR A 58 3.60 -15.77 -8.34
CA THR A 58 2.48 -14.82 -8.24
C THR A 58 2.96 -13.45 -7.75
N LEU A 59 3.84 -13.42 -6.74
CA LEU A 59 4.42 -12.17 -6.22
C LEU A 59 5.27 -11.46 -7.29
N ALA A 60 6.07 -12.23 -8.04
CA ALA A 60 6.88 -11.69 -9.13
C ALA A 60 6.04 -11.09 -10.26
N LEU A 61 4.91 -11.71 -10.61
CA LEU A 61 3.97 -11.19 -11.63
C LEU A 61 3.32 -9.86 -11.19
N VAL A 62 3.05 -9.69 -9.89
CA VAL A 62 2.56 -8.42 -9.35
C VAL A 62 3.59 -7.31 -9.55
N ALA A 63 4.86 -7.60 -9.27
CA ALA A 63 5.96 -6.67 -9.49
C ALA A 63 6.18 -6.40 -10.98
N GLU A 64 6.21 -7.42 -11.84
CA GLU A 64 6.34 -7.28 -13.30
C GLU A 64 5.30 -6.32 -13.88
N LYS A 65 4.02 -6.49 -13.50
CA LYS A 65 2.95 -5.56 -13.87
C LYS A 65 3.26 -4.12 -13.43
N ALA A 66 3.77 -3.93 -12.22
CA ALA A 66 4.12 -2.60 -11.73
C ALA A 66 5.28 -1.98 -12.52
N TYR A 67 6.30 -2.75 -12.88
CA TYR A 67 7.40 -2.31 -13.73
C TYR A 67 6.95 -1.99 -15.16
N ALA A 68 6.06 -2.80 -15.74
CA ALA A 68 5.48 -2.55 -17.05
C ALA A 68 4.66 -1.25 -17.07
N ASN A 69 3.87 -0.99 -16.02
CA ASN A 69 3.16 0.28 -15.86
C ASN A 69 4.15 1.45 -15.68
N GLY A 70 5.15 1.30 -14.81
CA GLY A 70 6.18 2.33 -14.58
C GLY A 70 6.93 2.72 -15.86
N ALA A 71 7.24 1.78 -16.75
CA ALA A 71 7.87 2.05 -18.03
C ALA A 71 7.05 2.98 -18.94
N ARG A 72 5.72 2.94 -18.81
CA ARG A 72 4.77 3.75 -19.59
C ARG A 72 4.42 5.09 -18.92
N THR A 73 4.87 5.30 -17.68
CA THR A 73 4.52 6.48 -16.89
C THR A 73 5.70 7.46 -16.86
N PRO A 74 5.59 8.66 -17.48
CA PRO A 74 6.73 9.58 -17.63
C PRO A 74 7.36 10.03 -16.31
N HIS A 75 6.55 10.10 -15.23
CA HIS A 75 6.97 10.52 -13.90
C HIS A 75 7.33 9.36 -12.97
N ALA A 76 7.30 8.10 -13.44
CA ALA A 76 7.73 6.97 -12.64
C ALA A 76 9.25 7.02 -12.44
N TRP A 77 9.72 6.63 -11.26
CA TRP A 77 11.15 6.53 -10.99
C TRP A 77 11.78 5.36 -11.74
N ARG A 78 11.19 4.16 -11.64
CA ARG A 78 11.63 2.97 -12.37
C ARG A 78 10.89 2.91 -13.71
N ARG A 79 11.61 3.18 -14.80
CA ARG A 79 11.06 3.21 -16.17
C ARG A 79 11.56 2.08 -17.07
N THR A 80 12.38 1.18 -16.55
CA THR A 80 12.83 -0.01 -17.26
C THR A 80 11.92 -1.18 -16.86
N PRO A 81 11.24 -1.86 -17.80
CA PRO A 81 10.45 -3.04 -17.47
C PRO A 81 11.36 -4.17 -16.97
N LEU A 82 10.82 -5.01 -16.09
CA LEU A 82 11.48 -6.25 -15.63
C LEU A 82 10.45 -7.37 -15.70
N ASP A 83 10.87 -8.51 -16.24
CA ASP A 83 10.04 -9.70 -16.24
C ASP A 83 10.09 -10.43 -14.89
N ALA A 84 9.14 -11.32 -14.68
CA ALA A 84 9.02 -12.06 -13.44
C ALA A 84 10.22 -13.01 -13.17
N ASP A 85 10.98 -13.44 -14.18
CA ASP A 85 12.17 -14.29 -13.99
C ASP A 85 13.34 -13.48 -13.43
N ALA A 86 13.60 -12.30 -14.01
CA ALA A 86 14.58 -11.35 -13.51
C ALA A 86 14.25 -10.88 -12.09
N ILE A 87 12.97 -10.69 -11.78
CA ILE A 87 12.50 -10.33 -10.43
C ILE A 87 12.81 -11.46 -9.44
N LEU A 88 12.52 -12.72 -9.78
CA LEU A 88 12.84 -13.86 -8.92
C LEU A 88 14.36 -14.05 -8.73
N ALA A 89 15.16 -13.78 -9.76
CA ALA A 89 16.61 -13.89 -9.70
C ALA A 89 17.31 -12.72 -8.96
N SER A 90 16.57 -11.66 -8.57
CA SER A 90 17.15 -10.40 -8.06
C SER A 90 17.77 -10.43 -6.66
N GLY A 91 17.87 -11.61 -6.05
CA GLY A 91 18.38 -11.83 -4.70
C GLY A 91 17.28 -11.64 -3.65
N MET A 92 17.19 -12.61 -2.73
CA MET A 92 16.26 -12.57 -1.60
C MET A 92 16.69 -11.51 -0.58
N VAL A 93 15.72 -10.74 -0.08
CA VAL A 93 15.93 -9.73 0.97
C VAL A 93 15.23 -10.16 2.25
N ASN A 94 13.93 -10.49 2.16
CA ASN A 94 13.18 -11.08 3.26
C ASN A 94 12.34 -12.20 2.66
N ASP A 95 12.65 -13.46 2.95
CA ASP A 95 11.93 -14.60 2.38
C ASP A 95 10.40 -14.43 2.50
N PRO A 96 9.62 -14.51 1.41
CA PRO A 96 9.96 -14.94 0.05
C PRO A 96 10.22 -13.78 -0.94
N LEU A 97 10.31 -12.55 -0.44
CA LEU A 97 10.43 -11.33 -1.21
C LEU A 97 11.87 -11.08 -1.68
N THR A 98 12.02 -10.93 -2.99
CA THR A 98 13.28 -10.54 -3.64
C THR A 98 13.38 -9.02 -3.79
N ARG A 99 14.58 -8.51 -4.07
CA ARG A 99 14.88 -7.07 -4.15
C ARG A 99 13.87 -6.28 -5.00
N TYR A 100 13.46 -6.80 -6.15
CA TYR A 100 12.55 -6.09 -7.05
C TYR A 100 11.05 -6.25 -6.70
N MET A 101 10.71 -6.97 -5.64
CA MET A 101 9.36 -6.99 -5.08
C MET A 101 9.12 -5.84 -4.08
N PHE A 102 10.17 -5.09 -3.71
CA PHE A 102 10.05 -3.95 -2.81
C PHE A 102 9.78 -2.64 -3.56
N CYS A 103 8.95 -1.81 -2.93
CA CYS A 103 8.82 -0.41 -3.31
C CYS A 103 10.16 0.31 -3.13
N SER A 104 10.25 1.47 -3.76
CA SER A 104 11.48 2.23 -3.87
C SER A 104 11.26 3.53 -3.07
N PRO A 105 12.14 3.90 -2.12
CA PRO A 105 12.00 5.14 -1.35
C PRO A 105 11.96 6.36 -2.29
N GLY A 106 10.79 6.97 -2.42
CA GLY A 106 10.51 8.04 -3.37
C GLY A 106 10.32 9.38 -2.68
N GLN A 107 10.49 10.46 -3.44
CA GLN A 107 10.20 11.81 -2.99
C GLN A 107 9.32 12.46 -4.05
N GLY A 108 8.31 13.20 -3.63
CA GLY A 108 7.34 13.78 -4.56
C GLY A 108 6.23 14.51 -3.84
N ALA A 109 5.37 15.14 -4.63
CA ALA A 109 4.20 15.85 -4.15
C ALA A 109 3.02 15.67 -5.11
N VAL A 110 1.82 15.74 -4.59
CA VAL A 110 0.56 15.76 -5.33
C VAL A 110 -0.36 16.81 -4.72
N ALA A 111 -1.16 17.45 -5.56
CA ALA A 111 -2.20 18.37 -5.12
C ALA A 111 -3.51 18.06 -5.85
N LEU A 112 -4.63 18.16 -5.13
CA LEU A 112 -5.99 17.99 -5.65
C LEU A 112 -6.82 19.22 -5.30
N VAL A 113 -7.54 19.76 -6.28
CA VAL A 113 -8.55 20.81 -6.04
C VAL A 113 -9.91 20.14 -5.95
N LEU A 114 -10.53 20.25 -4.78
CA LEU A 114 -11.89 19.80 -4.53
C LEU A 114 -12.82 21.01 -4.58
N CYS A 115 -13.99 20.85 -5.18
CA CYS A 115 -14.99 21.89 -5.19
C CYS A 115 -16.41 21.31 -5.20
N SER A 116 -17.39 22.14 -4.85
CA SER A 116 -18.79 21.78 -5.01
C SER A 116 -19.18 21.70 -6.50
N ARG A 117 -20.27 20.99 -6.80
CA ARG A 117 -20.80 20.93 -8.18
C ARG A 117 -21.20 22.29 -8.73
N ALA A 118 -21.61 23.24 -7.87
CA ALA A 118 -21.97 24.59 -8.28
C ALA A 118 -20.73 25.34 -8.79
N VAL A 119 -19.64 25.31 -8.02
CA VAL A 119 -18.38 25.94 -8.44
C VAL A 119 -17.81 25.29 -9.69
N ALA A 120 -17.85 23.95 -9.80
CA ALA A 120 -17.40 23.28 -11.02
C ALA A 120 -18.17 23.75 -12.28
N ARG A 121 -19.47 24.06 -12.15
CA ARG A 121 -20.29 24.61 -13.24
C ARG A 121 -19.94 26.06 -13.56
N GLU A 122 -19.76 26.90 -12.54
CA GLU A 122 -19.34 28.31 -12.69
C GLU A 122 -17.97 28.42 -13.39
N LEU A 123 -17.07 27.49 -13.10
CA LEU A 123 -15.74 27.41 -13.72
C LEU A 123 -15.73 26.66 -15.05
N GLU A 124 -16.89 26.21 -15.56
CA GLU A 124 -17.02 25.39 -16.77
C GLU A 124 -16.09 24.16 -16.80
N ALA A 125 -15.80 23.60 -15.62
CA ALA A 125 -14.88 22.48 -15.45
C ALA A 125 -15.56 21.13 -15.70
N THR A 126 -14.78 20.12 -16.11
CA THR A 126 -15.22 18.72 -16.17
C THR A 126 -14.61 17.94 -14.98
N PRO A 127 -15.32 17.81 -13.84
CA PRO A 127 -14.75 17.20 -12.65
C PRO A 127 -14.85 15.66 -12.67
N VAL A 128 -13.89 15.01 -12.01
CA VAL A 128 -14.09 13.63 -11.53
C VAL A 128 -14.95 13.68 -10.27
N THR A 129 -16.08 12.98 -10.26
CA THR A 129 -16.97 12.94 -9.10
C THR A 129 -16.46 11.96 -8.06
N LEU A 130 -16.22 12.45 -6.83
CA LEU A 130 -15.96 11.61 -5.67
C LEU A 130 -17.29 11.04 -5.15
N ARG A 131 -17.48 9.72 -5.28
CA ARG A 131 -18.71 9.03 -4.85
C ARG A 131 -18.74 8.70 -3.37
N ALA A 132 -17.60 8.32 -2.81
CA ALA A 132 -17.43 8.03 -1.39
C ALA A 132 -15.97 8.26 -0.99
N ALA A 133 -15.76 8.65 0.26
CA ALA A 133 -14.44 8.73 0.87
C ALA A 133 -14.53 8.22 2.31
N VAL A 134 -14.02 7.01 2.54
CA VAL A 134 -14.15 6.31 3.82
C VAL A 134 -12.80 6.18 4.49
N VAL A 135 -12.74 6.59 5.75
CA VAL A 135 -11.61 6.37 6.63
C VAL A 135 -12.02 5.42 7.75
N ARG A 136 -11.18 4.42 8.03
CA ARG A 136 -11.35 3.51 9.16
C ARG A 136 -10.04 3.31 9.89
N THR A 137 -10.16 3.15 11.20
CA THR A 137 -9.07 2.78 12.08
C THR A 137 -9.16 1.29 12.36
N ARG A 138 -8.00 0.69 12.62
CA ARG A 138 -7.86 -0.72 13.00
C ARG A 138 -8.75 -1.05 14.21
N ARG A 139 -9.27 -2.28 14.22
CA ARG A 139 -10.03 -2.83 15.34
C ARG A 139 -9.10 -3.69 16.20
N PHE A 140 -9.47 -3.89 17.46
CA PHE A 140 -8.80 -4.88 18.30
C PHE A 140 -8.81 -6.25 17.58
N GLY A 141 -7.65 -6.93 17.55
CA GLY A 141 -7.47 -8.16 16.78
C GLY A 141 -7.01 -7.96 15.33
N SER A 142 -6.36 -6.83 15.03
CA SER A 142 -5.62 -6.64 13.76
C SER A 142 -4.17 -7.07 13.96
N PHE A 143 -3.57 -7.74 12.96
CA PHE A 143 -2.13 -8.03 12.94
C PHE A 143 -1.40 -6.97 12.11
N GLU A 144 -0.59 -6.14 12.76
CA GLU A 144 -0.07 -4.88 12.24
C GLU A 144 1.43 -4.70 12.51
N VAL A 145 2.06 -3.81 11.73
CA VAL A 145 3.46 -3.42 11.91
C VAL A 145 3.66 -2.94 13.36
N PHE A 146 4.72 -3.44 14.01
CA PHE A 146 5.06 -3.17 15.41
C PHE A 146 4.00 -3.66 16.43
N SER A 147 3.16 -4.62 16.06
CA SER A 147 2.34 -5.34 17.02
C SER A 147 3.15 -6.50 17.62
N PRO A 148 3.34 -6.56 18.95
CA PRO A 148 4.06 -7.66 19.61
C PRO A 148 3.18 -8.91 19.81
N TRP A 149 1.94 -8.88 19.30
CA TRP A 149 0.98 -9.96 19.42
C TRP A 149 0.17 -10.11 18.13
N ALA A 150 -0.43 -11.29 17.97
CA ALA A 150 -1.35 -11.61 16.88
C ALA A 150 -2.64 -12.23 17.44
N PRO A 151 -3.80 -11.96 16.83
CA PRO A 151 -5.06 -12.59 17.24
C PRO A 151 -5.06 -14.09 16.95
N VAL A 152 -5.85 -14.85 17.72
CA VAL A 152 -6.20 -16.23 17.36
C VAL A 152 -7.30 -16.18 16.30
N GLY A 153 -7.15 -16.96 15.23
CA GLY A 153 -8.11 -17.04 14.12
C GLY A 153 -7.80 -16.08 12.97
N THR A 154 -8.82 -15.70 12.21
CA THR A 154 -8.67 -14.80 11.05
C THR A 154 -8.52 -13.35 11.51
N PRO A 155 -7.39 -12.67 11.21
CA PRO A 155 -7.21 -11.28 11.58
C PRO A 155 -8.23 -10.38 10.88
N THR A 156 -8.64 -9.30 11.56
CA THR A 156 -9.43 -8.25 10.90
C THR A 156 -8.56 -7.47 9.89
N SER A 157 -9.20 -6.92 8.85
CA SER A 157 -8.53 -6.13 7.82
C SER A 157 -9.17 -4.75 7.72
N VAL A 158 -8.46 -3.73 8.18
CA VAL A 158 -8.91 -2.34 8.09
C VAL A 158 -9.16 -1.92 6.64
N SER A 159 -8.36 -2.40 5.70
CA SER A 159 -8.53 -2.13 4.27
C SER A 159 -9.80 -2.77 3.72
N ALA A 160 -10.13 -4.01 4.13
CA ALA A 160 -11.36 -4.66 3.71
C ALA A 160 -12.60 -3.96 4.31
N ASP A 161 -12.50 -3.55 5.58
CA ASP A 161 -13.56 -2.79 6.25
C ASP A 161 -13.84 -1.46 5.56
N ALA A 162 -12.77 -0.70 5.27
CA ALA A 162 -12.88 0.57 4.56
C ALA A 162 -13.43 0.40 3.14
N ALA A 163 -12.94 -0.61 2.41
CA ALA A 163 -13.40 -0.89 1.04
C ALA A 163 -14.88 -1.27 1.00
N ARG A 164 -15.34 -2.16 1.88
CA ARG A 164 -16.75 -2.56 1.97
C ARG A 164 -17.66 -1.35 2.17
N LEU A 165 -17.32 -0.49 3.12
CA LEU A 165 -18.10 0.71 3.43
C LEU A 165 -18.05 1.74 2.29
N ALA A 166 -16.91 1.87 1.61
CA ALA A 166 -16.81 2.75 0.44
C ALA A 166 -17.71 2.28 -0.71
N PHE A 167 -17.80 0.97 -0.94
CA PHE A 167 -18.73 0.38 -1.91
C PHE A 167 -20.20 0.62 -1.51
N GLU A 168 -20.54 0.37 -0.25
CA GLU A 168 -21.87 0.61 0.30
C GLU A 168 -22.31 2.08 0.15
N GLU A 169 -21.46 3.04 0.56
CA GLU A 169 -21.74 4.47 0.45
C GLU A 169 -21.81 4.96 -1.01
N ALA A 170 -20.97 4.40 -1.88
CA ALA A 170 -21.01 4.70 -3.30
C ALA A 170 -22.24 4.08 -4.01
N GLY A 171 -22.86 3.05 -3.43
CA GLY A 171 -23.89 2.25 -4.08
C GLY A 171 -23.36 1.48 -5.30
N LEU A 172 -22.15 0.96 -5.20
CA LEU A 172 -21.44 0.22 -6.26
C LEU A 172 -20.90 -1.10 -5.72
N GLY A 173 -20.64 -2.05 -6.62
CA GLY A 173 -19.92 -3.30 -6.32
C GLY A 173 -18.58 -3.39 -7.05
N PRO A 174 -17.75 -4.40 -6.73
CA PRO A 174 -16.46 -4.61 -7.41
C PRO A 174 -16.57 -4.77 -8.94
N SER A 175 -17.69 -5.30 -9.43
CA SER A 175 -17.96 -5.46 -10.87
C SER A 175 -18.17 -4.13 -11.61
N ASP A 176 -18.45 -3.04 -10.89
CA ASP A 176 -18.65 -1.71 -11.47
C ASP A 176 -17.35 -0.91 -11.60
N ILE A 177 -16.20 -1.51 -11.26
CA ILE A 177 -14.90 -0.83 -11.21
C ILE A 177 -14.06 -1.20 -12.43
N ASP A 178 -13.87 -0.22 -13.32
CA ASP A 178 -13.03 -0.39 -14.52
C ASP A 178 -11.53 -0.37 -14.20
N VAL A 179 -11.12 0.38 -13.16
CA VAL A 179 -9.72 0.57 -12.79
C VAL A 179 -9.58 0.71 -11.28
N CYS A 180 -8.53 0.11 -10.73
CA CYS A 180 -8.18 0.23 -9.31
C CYS A 180 -6.74 0.73 -9.11
N GLN A 181 -6.55 1.52 -8.05
CA GLN A 181 -5.27 1.86 -7.47
C GLN A 181 -5.22 1.24 -6.07
N LEU A 182 -4.23 0.37 -5.84
CA LEU A 182 -4.03 -0.35 -4.59
C LEU A 182 -2.62 -0.04 -4.09
N GLN A 183 -2.48 0.06 -2.76
CA GLN A 183 -1.21 0.27 -2.08
C GLN A 183 -0.57 -1.05 -1.65
#